data_AF-A0A0W0YLB7-F1
#
_entry.id   AF-A0A0W0YLB7-F1
#
_cell.length_a   1.000
_cell.length_b   1.000
_cell.length_c   1.000
_cell.angle_alpha   90.00
_cell.angle_beta   90.00
_cell.angle_gamma   90.00
#
_symmetry.space_group_name_H-M   'P 1'
#
loop_
_entity.id
_entity.type
_entity.pdbx_description
1 polymer ?
#
loop_
_entity_poly.entity_id
_entity_poly.type
_entity_poly.pdbx_seq_one_letter_code
_entity_poly.pdbx_strand_id
1 'polypeptide(L)' 'MIQLIRFSALAFCIMFSAMSNAADIPDDDIGTSDLSQDTCISQATQNCIDNMCLTSEEIDCEDNCGKMAQDKCAQQADD' A
#
# COMPACT_ATOMS: atom_id res chain seq x y z
N MET A 1 -48.07 0.48 -3.31
CA MET A 1 -47.03 1.54 -3.24
C MET A 1 -45.81 1.10 -2.45
N ILE A 2 -45.93 0.58 -1.22
CA ILE A 2 -44.77 0.18 -0.39
C ILE A 2 -43.89 -0.90 -1.04
N GLN A 3 -44.48 -1.88 -1.75
CA GLN A 3 -43.69 -2.92 -2.42
C GLN A 3 -42.86 -2.38 -3.60
N LEU A 4 -43.38 -1.42 -4.38
CA LEU A 4 -42.65 -0.78 -5.48
C LEU A 4 -41.42 0.00 -4.98
N ILE A 5 -41.54 0.62 -3.81
CA ILE A 5 -40.43 1.35 -3.15
C ILE A 5 -39.33 0.37 -2.71
N ARG A 6 -39.70 -0.82 -2.21
CA ARG A 6 -38.73 -1.86 -1.79
C ARG A 6 -37.98 -2.46 -2.98
N PHE A 7 -38.66 -2.70 -4.10
CA PHE A 7 -38.00 -3.15 -5.33
C PHE A 7 -37.06 -2.08 -5.92
N SER A 8 -37.46 -0.81 -5.85
CA SER A 8 -36.65 0.31 -6.33
C SER A 8 -35.40 0.54 -5.48
N ALA A 9 -35.48 0.40 -4.16
CA ALA A 9 -34.34 0.49 -3.26
C ALA A 9 -33.33 -0.66 -3.44
N LEU A 10 -33.80 -1.89 -3.69
CA LEU A 10 -32.93 -3.05 -3.94
C LEU A 10 -32.14 -2.88 -5.26
N ALA A 11 -32.78 -2.34 -6.30
CA ALA A 11 -32.14 -2.06 -7.59
C ALA A 11 -31.03 -1.00 -7.48
N PHE A 12 -31.23 0.02 -6.63
CA PHE A 12 -30.24 1.07 -6.41
C PHE A 12 -28.98 0.55 -5.69
N CYS A 13 -29.14 -0.35 -4.71
CA CYS A 13 -28.01 -0.98 -4.01
C CYS A 13 -27.17 -1.88 -4.94
N ILE A 14 -27.81 -2.60 -5.87
CA ILE A 14 -27.09 -3.48 -6.81
C ILE A 14 -26.26 -2.67 -7.82
N MET A 15 -26.77 -1.52 -8.28
CA MET A 15 -26.04 -0.60 -9.17
C MET A 15 -24.84 0.06 -8.49
N PHE A 16 -24.94 0.38 -7.19
CA PHE A 16 -23.84 0.96 -6.42
C PHE A 16 -22.68 -0.02 -6.22
N SER A 17 -22.97 -1.30 -6.01
CA SER A 17 -21.95 -2.36 -5.93
C SER A 17 -21.28 -2.68 -7.27
N ALA A 18 -21.86 -2.26 -8.39
CA ALA A 18 -21.27 -2.45 -9.72
C ALA A 18 -20.25 -1.35 -10.09
N MET A 19 -20.21 -0.23 -9.35
CA MET A 19 -19.22 0.85 -9.56
C MET A 19 -17.79 0.50 -9.10
N SER A 20 -17.56 -0.65 -8.48
CA SER A 20 -16.24 -1.05 -7.98
C SER A 20 -15.46 -1.95 -8.94
N ASN A 21 -15.60 -1.78 -10.26
CA ASN A 21 -14.82 -2.55 -11.24
C ASN A 21 -13.97 -1.66 -12.14
N ALA A 22 -12.66 -1.91 -12.02
CA ALA A 22 -11.53 -1.43 -12.79
C ALA A 22 -11.34 0.09 -12.84
N ALA A 23 -10.68 0.63 -11.82
CA ALA A 23 -9.61 1.56 -12.16
C ALA A 23 -8.67 0.77 -13.08
N ASP A 24 -8.66 1.12 -14.37
CA ASP A 24 -7.58 0.80 -15.30
C ASP A 24 -6.32 1.39 -14.67
N ILE A 25 -5.71 0.66 -13.73
CA ILE A 25 -4.34 0.89 -13.34
C ILE A 25 -3.58 0.33 -14.52
N PRO A 26 -2.92 1.17 -15.34
CA PRO A 26 -2.12 0.66 -16.43
C PRO A 26 -1.20 -0.42 -15.88
N ASP A 27 -1.09 -1.53 -16.61
CA ASP A 27 -0.06 -2.54 -16.40
C ASP A 27 1.27 -1.86 -16.75
N ASP A 28 1.73 -0.99 -15.85
CA ASP A 28 3.01 -0.32 -15.92
C ASP A 28 4.06 -1.35 -15.49
N ASP A 29 4.36 -2.30 -16.37
CA ASP A 29 5.57 -3.13 -16.29
C ASP A 29 6.87 -2.28 -16.28
N ILE A 30 6.77 -0.95 -16.40
CA ILE A 30 7.87 0.02 -16.31
C ILE A 30 7.77 0.94 -15.05
N GLY A 31 6.69 0.86 -14.27
CA GLY A 31 6.48 1.67 -13.04
C GLY A 31 6.22 0.86 -11.77
N THR A 32 5.90 -0.43 -11.89
CA THR A 32 5.65 -1.32 -10.75
C THR A 32 6.93 -1.70 -10.02
N SER A 33 8.08 -1.81 -10.68
CA SER A 33 9.35 -2.13 -10.03
C SER A 33 9.83 -0.99 -9.11
N ASP A 34 9.80 0.26 -9.58
CA ASP A 34 10.15 1.42 -8.75
C ASP A 34 9.13 1.64 -7.63
N LEU A 35 7.82 1.53 -7.93
CA LEU A 35 6.78 1.62 -6.90
C LEU A 35 6.91 0.51 -5.86
N SER A 36 7.29 -0.71 -6.27
CA SER A 36 7.55 -1.83 -5.36
C SER A 36 8.81 -1.61 -4.53
N GLN A 37 9.85 -1.00 -5.11
CA GLN A 37 11.08 -0.64 -4.40
C GLN A 37 10.81 0.44 -3.36
N ASP A 38 10.14 1.54 -3.72
CA ASP A 38 9.76 2.61 -2.81
C ASP A 38 8.83 2.10 -1.69
N THR A 39 7.89 1.22 -2.04
CA THR A 39 6.98 0.57 -1.09
C THR A 39 7.72 -0.40 -0.16
N CYS A 40 8.75 -1.10 -0.65
CA CYS A 40 9.63 -1.93 0.16
C CYS A 40 10.44 -1.08 1.14
N ILE A 41 11.11 -0.02 0.65
CA ILE A 41 11.94 0.86 1.46
C ILE A 41 11.08 1.52 2.54
N SER A 42 9.91 2.04 2.19
CA SER A 42 9.01 2.69 3.14
C SER A 42 8.52 1.72 4.21
N GLN A 43 8.08 0.52 3.85
CA GLN A 43 7.63 -0.48 4.83
C GLN A 43 8.76 -0.99 5.72
N ALA A 44 9.94 -1.27 5.15
CA ALA A 44 11.10 -1.73 5.90
C ALA A 44 11.62 -0.66 6.87
N THR A 45 11.59 0.62 6.45
CA THR A 45 11.95 1.76 7.30
C THR A 45 10.99 1.88 8.47
N GLN A 46 9.67 1.90 8.22
CA GLN A 46 8.67 2.00 9.29
C GLN A 46 8.74 0.82 10.25
N ASN A 47 8.88 -0.41 9.73
CA ASN A 47 9.02 -1.58 10.57
C ASN A 47 10.28 -1.50 11.46
N CYS A 48 11.40 -1.01 10.92
CA CYS A 48 12.62 -0.81 11.69
C CYS A 48 12.43 0.25 12.77
N ILE A 49 11.80 1.38 12.47
CA ILE A 49 11.51 2.45 13.43
C ILE A 49 10.64 1.92 14.58
N ASP A 50 9.56 1.20 14.24
CA ASP A 50 8.62 0.66 15.22
C ASP A 50 9.26 -0.39 16.14
N ASN A 51 10.22 -1.17 15.65
CA ASN A 51 10.85 -2.24 16.42
C ASN A 51 12.14 -1.82 17.14
N MET A 52 12.92 -0.91 16.55
CA MET A 52 14.23 -0.50 17.05
C MET A 52 14.18 0.90 17.64
N CYS A 53 13.68 1.91 16.92
CA CYS A 53 13.80 3.31 17.33
C CYS A 53 12.90 3.69 18.50
N LEU A 54 11.74 3.05 18.66
CA LEU A 54 10.89 3.25 19.84
C LEU A 54 11.56 2.81 21.16
N THR A 55 12.58 1.96 21.08
CA THR A 55 13.32 1.45 22.25
C THR A 55 14.80 1.80 22.23
N SER A 56 15.26 2.49 21.19
CA SER A 56 16.65 2.91 21.00
C SER A 56 16.85 4.32 21.57
N GLU A 57 18.01 4.54 22.19
CA GLU A 57 18.44 5.87 22.64
C GLU A 57 19.25 6.60 21.54
N GLU A 58 19.43 5.99 20.38
CA GLU A 58 20.19 6.56 19.26
C GLU A 58 19.37 7.64 18.53
N ILE A 59 19.92 8.86 18.48
CA ILE A 59 19.32 10.01 17.78
C ILE A 59 19.20 9.74 16.27
N ASP A 60 20.14 9.00 15.70
CA ASP A 60 20.22 8.72 14.25
C ASP A 60 19.50 7.42 13.85
N CYS A 61 18.63 6.89 14.72
CA CYS A 61 18.00 5.59 14.49
C CYS A 61 17.12 5.56 13.23
N GLU A 62 16.34 6.61 12.97
CA GLU A 62 15.49 6.70 11.77
C GLU A 62 16.33 6.72 10.49
N ASP A 63 17.44 7.46 10.49
CA ASP A 63 18.40 7.54 9.38
C ASP A 63 19.09 6.19 9.12
N ASN A 64 19.46 5.47 10.19
CA ASN A 64 20.04 4.13 10.08
C ASN A 64 19.01 3.12 9.55
N CYS A 65 17.75 3.22 9.97
CA CYS A 65 16.65 2.41 9.45
C CYS A 65 16.41 2.65 7.95
N GLY A 66 16.47 3.91 7.50
CA GLY A 66 16.35 4.25 6.08
C GLY A 66 17.46 3.64 5.23
N LYS A 67 18.72 3.70 5.69
CA LYS A 67 19.87 3.07 4.99
C LYS A 67 19.74 1.55 4.93
N MET A 68 19.38 0.91 6.06
CA MET A 68 19.18 -0.55 6.08
C MET A 68 18.02 -0.99 5.19
N ALA A 69 16.95 -0.20 5.10
CA ALA A 69 15.83 -0.47 4.22
C ALA A 69 16.23 -0.38 2.74
N GLN A 70 17.00 0.66 2.36
CA GLN A 70 17.56 0.78 1.01
C GLN A 70 18.44 -0.41 0.65
N ASP A 71 19.39 -0.79 1.51
CA ASP A 71 20.28 -1.93 1.25
C ASP A 71 19.52 -3.26 1.15
N LYS A 72 18.50 -3.48 2.00
CA LYS A 72 17.67 -4.70 1.97
C LYS A 72 16.83 -4.79 0.71
N CYS A 73 16.21 -3.70 0.29
CA CYS A 73 15.32 -3.68 -0.87
C CYS A 73 16.12 -3.65 -2.18
N ALA A 74 17.32 -3.06 -2.21
CA ALA A 74 18.22 -3.12 -3.35
C ALA A 74 18.68 -4.56 -3.64
N GLN A 75 18.94 -5.37 -2.60
CA GLN A 75 19.30 -6.78 -2.76
C GLN A 75 18.15 -7.65 -3.28
N GLN A 76 16.89 -7.28 -3.02
CA GLN A 76 15.72 -8.02 -3.50
C GLN A 76 15.36 -7.71 -4.96
N ALA A 77 15.91 -6.64 -5.55
CA ALA A 77 15.69 -6.28 -6.94
C ALA A 77 16.68 -6.97 -7.90
N ASP A 78 17.72 -7.63 -7.39
CA ASP A 78 18.79 -8.29 -8.16
C ASP A 78 18.61 -9.84 -8.27
N ASP A 79 17.53 -10.40 -7.71
CA ASP A 79 17.15 -11.84 -7.76
C ASP A 79 15.87 -12.08 -8.60
#